data_AF-E1NRL4-F1
#
_entry.id   AF-E1NRL4-F1
#
_cell.length_a   1.000
_cell.length_b   1.000
_cell.length_c   1.000
_cell.angle_alpha   90.00
_cell.angle_beta   90.00
_cell.angle_gamma   90.00
#
_symmetry.space_group_name_H-M   'P 1'
#
loop_
_entity.id
_entity.type
_entity.pdbx_description
1 polymer ?
#
loop_
_entity_poly.entity_id
_entity_poly.type
_entity_poly.pdbx_seq_one_letter_code
_entity_poly.pdbx_strand_id
1 'polypeptide(L)'
;MFAQFIETPDFVEDIGDLFICPEVVEKHATEYETGFYREFGYTLVHGYLHLNGYDHIKDDEAEVMFGIQSKVLEEYGLPLHPDQETHGKQIH
;
A
#
# COMPACT_ATOMS: atom_id res chain seq x y z
N MET A 1 -38.96 2.40 -14.46
CA MET A 1 -38.19 1.27 -15.05
C MET A 1 -36.97 1.09 -14.17
N PHE A 2 -37.13 0.32 -13.10
CA PHE A 2 -36.06 0.01 -12.15
C PHE A 2 -35.24 -1.13 -12.75
N ALA A 3 -33.98 -0.87 -13.10
CA ALA A 3 -33.06 -1.91 -13.53
C ALA A 3 -32.51 -2.62 -12.29
N GLN A 4 -32.57 -3.95 -12.32
CA GLN A 4 -32.16 -4.87 -11.27
C GLN A 4 -30.78 -4.53 -10.71
N PHE A 5 -30.75 -4.19 -9.42
CA PHE A 5 -29.56 -4.28 -8.59
C PHE A 5 -29.66 -5.60 -7.81
N ILE A 6 -28.53 -6.32 -7.77
CA ILE A 6 -28.17 -7.41 -6.84
C ILE A 6 -28.73 -8.79 -7.21
N GLU A 7 -27.88 -9.66 -7.78
CA GLU A 7 -27.73 -11.09 -7.42
C GLU A 7 -26.66 -11.78 -8.31
N THR A 8 -25.37 -11.55 -8.02
CA THR A 8 -24.31 -12.54 -8.33
C THR A 8 -23.33 -12.58 -7.15
N PRO A 9 -23.42 -13.59 -6.27
CA PRO A 9 -22.62 -13.68 -5.05
C PRO A 9 -21.14 -14.07 -5.26
N ASP A 10 -20.69 -14.22 -6.52
CA ASP A 10 -19.33 -14.70 -6.87
C ASP A 10 -18.55 -13.76 -7.81
N PHE A 11 -18.87 -12.46 -7.85
CA PHE A 11 -17.97 -11.52 -8.52
C PHE A 11 -16.81 -11.20 -7.58
N VAL A 12 -15.72 -11.98 -7.70
CA VAL A 12 -14.40 -11.48 -7.29
C VAL A 12 -14.10 -10.32 -8.21
N GLU A 13 -14.24 -9.10 -7.70
CA GLU A 13 -13.83 -7.91 -8.44
C GLU A 13 -12.31 -7.96 -8.61
N ASP A 14 -11.87 -8.00 -9.87
CA ASP A 14 -10.46 -7.90 -10.21
C ASP A 14 -10.02 -6.44 -10.00
N ILE A 15 -9.27 -6.21 -8.91
CA ILE A 15 -8.75 -4.90 -8.54
C ILE A 15 -7.39 -4.60 -9.22
N GLY A 16 -6.85 -5.53 -10.01
CA GLY A 16 -5.61 -5.40 -10.77
C GLY A 16 -4.43 -6.22 -10.25
N ASP A 17 -3.30 -6.08 -10.94
CA ASP A 17 -2.05 -6.80 -10.67
C ASP A 17 -1.05 -5.96 -9.87
N LEU A 18 -0.33 -6.60 -8.93
CA LEU A 18 0.78 -5.99 -8.19
C LEU A 18 2.07 -6.76 -8.42
N PHE A 19 3.08 -6.08 -8.97
CA PHE A 19 4.42 -6.63 -9.18
C PHE A 19 5.41 -5.97 -8.22
N ILE A 20 6.17 -6.79 -7.49
CA ILE A 20 7.17 -6.31 -6.52
C ILE A 20 8.54 -6.86 -6.91
N CYS A 21 9.53 -5.98 -7.03
CA CYS A 21 10.93 -6.36 -7.31
C CYS A 21 11.71 -6.55 -6.00
N PRO A 22 12.11 -7.78 -5.62
CA PRO A 22 12.81 -8.03 -4.36
C PRO A 22 14.14 -7.30 -4.22
N GLU A 23 14.87 -7.11 -5.31
CA GLU A 23 16.16 -6.39 -5.32
C GLU A 23 15.99 -4.92 -4.94
N VAL A 24 14.89 -4.28 -5.37
CA VAL A 24 14.55 -2.91 -5.00
C VAL A 24 14.14 -2.83 -3.52
N VAL A 25 13.37 -3.82 -3.05
CA VAL A 25 13.00 -3.92 -1.62
C VAL A 25 14.24 -4.06 -0.74
N GLU A 26 15.21 -4.90 -1.12
CA GLU A 26 16.46 -5.07 -0.38
C GLU A 26 17.33 -3.81 -0.40
N LYS A 27 17.38 -3.12 -1.53
CA LYS A 27 18.03 -1.81 -1.63
C LYS A 27 17.38 -0.80 -0.67
N HIS A 28 16.06 -0.68 -0.67
CA HIS A 28 15.35 0.22 0.25
C HIS A 28 15.55 -0.19 1.71
N ALA A 29 15.56 -1.49 2.01
CA ALA A 29 15.77 -2.01 3.36
C ALA A 29 17.15 -1.57 3.88
N THR A 30 18.16 -1.66 3.02
CA THR A 30 19.52 -1.18 3.34
C THR A 30 19.55 0.34 3.51
N GLU A 31 18.90 1.10 2.62
CA GLU A 31 18.93 2.57 2.62
C GLU A 31 18.20 3.20 3.81
N TYR A 32 17.09 2.61 4.24
CA TYR A 32 16.32 3.05 5.41
C TYR A 32 16.75 2.36 6.71
N GLU A 33 17.75 1.48 6.65
CA GLU A 33 18.18 0.63 7.77
C GLU A 33 17.00 -0.14 8.40
N THR A 34 16.04 -0.52 7.55
CA THR A 34 14.85 -1.30 7.88
C THR A 34 15.06 -2.76 7.45
N GLY A 35 14.35 -3.71 8.09
CA GLY A 35 14.44 -5.12 7.70
C GLY A 35 13.75 -5.39 6.35
N PHE A 36 14.22 -6.40 5.60
CA PHE A 36 13.61 -6.80 4.32
C PHE A 36 12.09 -6.99 4.41
N TYR A 37 11.61 -7.77 5.39
CA TYR A 37 10.18 -8.02 5.56
C TYR A 37 9.37 -6.77 5.87
N ARG A 38 10.01 -5.79 6.51
CA ARG A 38 9.40 -4.51 6.81
C ARG A 38 9.21 -3.72 5.51
N GLU A 39 10.25 -3.54 4.68
CA GLU A 39 10.09 -2.86 3.39
C GLU A 39 9.17 -3.62 2.43
N PHE A 40 9.23 -4.94 2.44
CA PHE A 40 8.33 -5.75 1.64
C PHE A 40 6.87 -5.51 2.04
N GLY A 41 6.58 -5.48 3.34
CA GLY A 41 5.26 -5.12 3.87
C GLY A 41 4.85 -3.71 3.46
N TYR A 42 5.76 -2.75 3.59
CA TYR A 42 5.54 -1.36 3.13
C TYR A 42 5.10 -1.33 1.67
N THR A 43 5.88 -1.93 0.77
CA THR A 43 5.59 -1.94 -0.68
C THR A 43 4.31 -2.69 -1.01
N LEU A 44 4.05 -3.81 -0.34
CA LEU A 44 2.85 -4.62 -0.54
C LEU A 44 1.58 -3.85 -0.17
N VAL A 45 1.54 -3.28 1.05
CA VAL A 45 0.37 -2.52 1.52
C VAL A 45 0.18 -1.27 0.68
N HIS A 46 1.26 -0.57 0.34
CA HIS A 46 1.21 0.61 -0.51
C HIS A 46 0.60 0.32 -1.89
N GLY A 47 1.10 -0.72 -2.57
CA GLY A 47 0.56 -1.16 -3.85
C GLY A 47 -0.91 -1.61 -3.74
N TYR A 48 -1.26 -2.33 -2.68
CA TYR A 48 -2.64 -2.75 -2.42
C TYR A 48 -3.59 -1.57 -2.24
N LEU A 49 -3.16 -0.50 -1.55
CA LEU A 49 -3.96 0.71 -1.37
C LEU A 49 -4.19 1.45 -2.71
N HIS A 50 -3.17 1.51 -3.58
CA HIS A 50 -3.34 2.04 -4.94
C HIS A 50 -4.36 1.25 -5.77
N LEU A 51 -4.35 -0.09 -5.69
CA LEU A 51 -5.37 -0.92 -6.35
C LEU A 51 -6.79 -0.66 -5.83
N ASN A 52 -6.93 -0.18 -4.59
CA ASN A 52 -8.22 0.22 -3.99
C ASN A 52 -8.57 1.70 -4.23
N GLY A 53 -7.80 2.42 -5.05
CA GLY A 53 -8.08 3.81 -5.43
C GLY A 53 -7.64 4.87 -4.41
N TYR A 54 -6.83 4.51 -3.42
CA TYR A 54 -6.14 5.49 -2.58
C TYR A 54 -4.91 6.01 -3.33
N ASP A 55 -4.64 7.31 -3.21
CA ASP A 55 -3.49 7.95 -3.82
C ASP A 55 -2.84 8.89 -2.80
N HIS A 56 -1.58 9.26 -3.03
CA HIS A 56 -0.79 10.12 -2.17
C HIS A 56 -0.20 11.33 -2.93
N ILE A 57 -0.73 11.66 -4.11
CA ILE A 57 -0.28 12.83 -4.89
C ILE A 57 -0.72 14.14 -4.24
N LYS A 58 -1.92 14.21 -3.66
CA LYS A 58 -2.41 15.40 -2.93
C LYS A 58 -2.23 15.20 -1.43
N ASP A 59 -1.92 16.28 -0.72
CA ASP A 59 -1.63 16.24 0.72
C ASP A 59 -2.80 15.63 1.55
N ASP A 60 -4.04 15.95 1.21
CA ASP A 60 -5.24 15.45 1.88
C ASP A 60 -5.51 13.96 1.60
N GLU A 61 -5.24 13.50 0.38
CA GLU A 61 -5.34 12.08 0.00
C GLU A 61 -4.18 11.26 0.62
N ALA A 62 -2.98 11.84 0.65
CA ALA A 62 -1.79 11.24 1.25
C ALA A 62 -1.98 10.99 2.74
N GLU A 63 -2.53 11.95 3.51
CA GLU A 63 -2.80 11.78 4.93
C GLU A 63 -3.70 10.55 5.19
N VAL A 64 -4.73 10.37 4.36
CA VAL A 64 -5.64 9.22 4.46
C VAL A 64 -4.90 7.91 4.13
N MET A 65 -4.18 7.88 3.00
CA MET A 65 -3.49 6.66 2.56
C MET A 65 -2.40 6.23 3.56
N PHE A 66 -1.54 7.15 4.00
CA PHE A 66 -0.47 6.85 4.95
C PHE A 66 -1.02 6.50 6.34
N GLY A 67 -2.12 7.10 6.78
CA GLY A 67 -2.79 6.71 8.02
C GLY A 67 -3.27 5.25 8.00
N ILE A 68 -3.87 4.81 6.88
CA ILE A 68 -4.28 3.41 6.71
C ILE A 68 -3.05 2.51 6.64
N GLN A 69 -2.03 2.90 5.86
CA GLN A 69 -0.80 2.13 5.70
C GLN A 69 -0.07 1.92 7.03
N SER A 70 0.07 2.97 7.85
CA SER A 70 0.69 2.88 9.18
C SER A 70 -0.05 1.90 10.07
N LYS A 71 -1.38 2.05 10.15
CA LYS A 71 -2.21 1.18 10.98
C LYS A 71 -2.06 -0.29 10.62
N VAL A 72 -2.14 -0.61 9.32
CA VAL A 72 -1.97 -2.00 8.85
C VAL A 72 -0.59 -2.51 9.23
N LEU A 73 0.47 -1.77 8.92
CA LEU A 73 1.83 -2.20 9.20
C LEU A 73 2.13 -2.37 10.70
N GLU A 74 1.61 -1.48 11.54
CA GLU A 74 1.70 -1.58 13.01
C GLU A 74 1.05 -2.87 13.54
N GLU A 75 -0.12 -3.25 13.03
CA GLU A 75 -0.82 -4.48 13.43
C GLU A 75 0.02 -5.74 13.14
N TYR A 76 0.92 -5.71 12.15
CA TYR A 76 1.86 -6.78 11.82
C TYR A 76 3.26 -6.60 12.42
N GLY A 77 3.47 -5.59 13.27
CA GLY A 77 4.77 -5.32 13.91
C GLY A 77 5.84 -4.80 12.95
N LEU A 78 5.44 -4.13 11.86
CA LEU A 78 6.30 -3.62 10.80
C LEU A 78 6.23 -2.08 10.69
N PRO A 79 6.44 -1.32 11.77
CA PRO A 79 6.11 0.10 11.82
C PRO A 79 6.78 0.93 10.72
N LEU A 80 6.12 2.04 10.37
CA LEU A 80 6.69 3.04 9.47
C LEU A 80 8.00 3.62 10.05
N HIS A 81 8.83 4.07 9.13
CA HIS A 81 10.11 4.71 9.36
C HIS A 81 9.77 6.19 9.28
N PRO A 82 10.35 7.05 10.11
CA PRO A 82 9.96 8.46 10.17
C PRO A 82 9.91 9.13 8.80
N ASP A 83 10.90 8.85 7.95
CA ASP A 83 10.97 9.43 6.60
C ASP A 83 9.90 8.89 5.62
N GLN A 84 9.18 7.84 5.97
CA GLN A 84 8.13 7.23 5.15
C GLN A 84 6.71 7.50 5.69
N GLU A 85 6.57 8.28 6.76
CA GLU A 85 5.26 8.65 7.33
C GLU A 85 4.50 9.67 6.47
N THR A 86 5.22 10.41 5.63
CA THR A 86 4.64 11.48 4.80
C THR A 86 5.08 11.42 3.34
N HIS A 87 6.27 10.89 3.04
CA HIS A 87 6.81 10.76 1.69
C HIS A 87 7.82 9.59 1.62
N GLY A 88 7.35 8.37 1.35
CA GLY A 88 8.28 7.27 1.06
C GLY A 88 8.91 7.36 -0.33
N LYS A 89 10.07 6.72 -0.54
CA LYS A 89 10.64 6.50 -1.88
C LYS A 89 9.59 5.78 -2.73
N GLN A 90 9.05 6.51 -3.70
CA GLN A 90 7.93 6.10 -4.52
C GLN A 90 8.30 4.86 -5.35
N ILE A 91 7.35 3.93 -5.48
CA ILE A 91 7.41 2.86 -6.46
C ILE A 91 6.90 3.40 -7.80
N HIS A 92 7.78 4.01 -8.58
CA HIS A 92 7.50 4.39 -9.96
C HIS A 92 8.44 3.68 -10.92
#